data_AF-A0A9E3XPW9-F1
#
_entry.id   AF-A0A9E3XPW9-F1
#
_cell.length_a   1.000
_cell.length_b   1.000
_cell.length_c   1.000
_cell.angle_alpha   90.00
_cell.angle_beta   90.00
_cell.angle_gamma   90.00
#
_symmetry.space_group_name_H-M   'P 1'
#
loop_
_entity.id
_entity.type
_entity.pdbx_description
1 polymer ?
#
loop_
_entity_poly.entity_id
_entity_poly.type
_entity_poly.pdbx_seq_one_letter_code
_entity_poly.pdbx_strand_id
1 'polypeptide(L)'
;MALPPIDPTDIDALLRRVLELSVPLHDAIAPFDEPGARYELDGAPGVAFFQRDAGDVIGHVSGSPSPMLMPPLDELRRRHLDLVGVDANVDNSHLPPLLLLCCYLADPDTSSKLGLDEIAGRRAARVRALDEEDGQHDPDLQPLDAALRAWVPLRAAHLPEAGDETWPAILELVFPTDRYSKYVPWEGTAGETAKVPGS
;
A
#
# COMPACT_ATOMS: atom_id res chain seq x y z
N MET A 1 2.01 18.68 8.68
CA MET A 1 3.10 19.33 7.94
C MET A 1 3.04 18.74 6.54
N ALA A 2 2.71 19.54 5.52
CA ALA A 2 2.67 19.05 4.15
C ALA A 2 4.10 18.68 3.73
N LEU A 3 4.23 17.59 2.98
CA LEU A 3 5.53 17.04 2.62
C LEU A 3 6.01 17.72 1.33
N PRO A 4 7.31 18.03 1.20
CA PRO A 4 7.81 18.83 0.08
C PRO A 4 7.63 18.09 -1.26
N PRO A 5 7.45 18.82 -2.37
CA PRO A 5 7.36 18.22 -3.69
C PRO A 5 8.68 17.52 -4.06
N ILE A 6 8.58 16.34 -4.68
CA ILE A 6 9.71 15.51 -5.12
C ILE A 6 9.82 15.59 -6.64
N ASP A 7 11.06 15.66 -7.15
CA ASP A 7 11.32 15.42 -8.57
C ASP A 7 11.12 13.92 -8.85
N PRO A 8 10.13 13.52 -9.67
CA PRO A 8 9.83 12.11 -9.92
C PRO A 8 10.97 11.35 -10.63
N THR A 9 11.99 12.06 -11.13
CA THR A 9 13.20 11.45 -11.71
C THR A 9 14.30 11.18 -10.68
N ASP A 10 14.21 11.77 -9.48
CA ASP A 10 15.13 11.49 -8.37
C ASP A 10 14.62 10.29 -7.57
N ILE A 11 15.05 9.11 -8.01
CA ILE A 11 14.71 7.83 -7.38
C ILE A 11 15.11 7.84 -5.90
N ASP A 12 16.27 8.37 -5.53
CA ASP A 12 16.71 8.37 -4.12
C ASP A 12 15.83 9.25 -3.23
N ALA A 13 15.34 10.39 -3.74
CA ALA A 13 14.36 11.20 -3.04
C ALA A 13 13.02 10.47 -2.85
N LEU A 14 12.55 9.76 -3.89
CA LEU A 14 11.35 8.92 -3.80
C LEU A 14 11.53 7.80 -2.76
N LEU A 15 12.65 7.08 -2.78
CA LEU A 15 12.91 5.99 -1.82
C LEU A 15 13.00 6.52 -0.38
N ARG A 16 13.64 7.67 -0.16
CA ARG A 16 13.68 8.31 1.16
C ARG A 16 12.27 8.63 1.64
N ARG A 17 11.43 9.16 0.75
CA ARG A 17 10.04 9.48 1.05
C ARG A 17 9.23 8.26 1.45
N VAL A 18 9.42 7.14 0.75
CA VAL A 18 8.78 5.85 1.09
C VAL A 18 9.20 5.39 2.49
N LEU A 19 10.48 5.54 2.86
CA LEU A 19 10.96 5.20 4.20
C LEU A 19 10.37 6.12 5.28
N GLU A 20 10.28 7.44 5.02
CA GLU A 20 9.63 8.40 5.92
C GLU A 20 8.15 8.10 6.20
N LEU A 21 7.46 7.52 5.21
CA LEU A 21 6.06 7.11 5.31
C LEU A 21 5.90 5.74 5.97
N SER A 22 6.74 4.77 5.61
CA SER A 22 6.59 3.38 6.05
C SER A 22 7.11 3.11 7.45
N VAL A 23 8.25 3.67 7.85
CA VAL A 23 8.87 3.41 9.17
C VAL A 23 7.92 3.72 10.34
N PRO A 24 7.20 4.86 10.36
CA PRO A 24 6.24 5.14 11.43
C PRO A 24 5.02 4.19 11.46
N LEU A 25 4.78 3.42 10.40
CA LEU A 25 3.67 2.48 10.27
C LEU A 25 4.10 1.05 10.63
N HIS A 26 5.40 0.81 10.88
CA HIS A 26 5.93 -0.52 11.15
C HIS A 26 5.32 -1.16 12.40
N ASP A 27 5.09 -0.39 13.46
CA ASP A 27 4.49 -0.89 14.71
C ASP A 27 3.15 -1.62 14.49
N ALA A 28 2.41 -1.27 13.43
CA ALA A 28 1.15 -1.91 13.11
C ALA A 28 1.29 -3.27 12.41
N ILE A 29 2.46 -3.55 11.82
CA ILE A 29 2.79 -4.84 11.20
C ILE A 29 3.84 -5.64 11.99
N ALA A 30 4.49 -5.06 13.00
CA ALA A 30 5.47 -5.73 13.85
C ALA A 30 5.01 -7.08 14.45
N PRO A 31 3.72 -7.32 14.77
CA PRO A 31 3.26 -8.65 15.19
C PRO A 31 3.45 -9.77 14.15
N PHE A 32 3.72 -9.42 12.89
CA PHE A 32 4.00 -10.35 11.78
C PHE A 32 5.49 -10.52 11.50
N ASP A 33 6.37 -9.95 12.33
CA ASP A 33 7.81 -10.16 12.25
C ASP A 33 8.14 -11.63 12.58
N GLU A 34 8.81 -12.29 11.64
CA GLU A 34 9.12 -13.71 11.75
C GLU A 34 10.63 -13.98 11.63
N PRO A 35 11.28 -14.45 12.71
CA PRO A 35 12.69 -14.82 12.68
C PRO A 35 12.96 -16.02 11.77
N GLY A 36 13.96 -15.88 10.91
CA GLY A 36 14.35 -16.89 9.93
C GLY A 36 13.48 -16.93 8.68
N ALA A 37 12.43 -16.10 8.61
CA ALA A 37 11.59 -15.99 7.44
C ALA A 37 12.30 -15.29 6.29
N ARG A 38 11.84 -15.62 5.09
CA ARG A 38 12.17 -14.92 3.85
C ARG A 38 10.97 -15.00 2.93
N TYR A 39 10.43 -13.84 2.59
CA TYR A 39 9.30 -13.68 1.69
C TYR A 39 9.78 -13.12 0.34
N GLU A 40 9.27 -13.70 -0.74
CA GLU A 40 9.59 -13.28 -2.10
C GLU A 40 8.30 -13.04 -2.88
N LEU A 41 8.32 -12.04 -3.78
CA LEU A 41 7.20 -11.76 -4.66
C LEU A 41 7.02 -12.91 -5.66
N ASP A 42 5.81 -13.44 -5.76
CA ASP A 42 5.45 -14.50 -6.70
C ASP A 42 4.27 -14.09 -7.59
N GLY A 43 4.38 -12.90 -8.19
CA GLY A 43 3.39 -12.38 -9.11
C GLY A 43 3.33 -10.86 -9.15
N ALA A 44 2.45 -10.34 -9.99
CA ALA A 44 2.19 -8.91 -10.06
C ALA A 44 1.27 -8.50 -8.90
N PRO A 45 1.68 -7.53 -8.05
CA PRO A 45 0.80 -7.04 -7.00
C PRO A 45 -0.31 -6.15 -7.57
N GLY A 46 -1.44 -6.10 -6.87
CA GLY A 46 -2.56 -5.21 -7.16
C GLY A 46 -2.69 -4.12 -6.11
N VAL A 47 -3.16 -2.93 -6.50
CA VAL A 47 -3.49 -1.84 -5.58
C VAL A 47 -4.82 -1.21 -5.99
N ALA A 48 -5.65 -0.89 -5.00
CA ALA A 48 -6.89 -0.16 -5.19
C ALA A 48 -7.06 0.94 -4.15
N PHE A 49 -7.60 2.06 -4.59
CA PHE A 49 -8.04 3.16 -3.76
C PHE A 49 -9.57 3.12 -3.69
N PHE A 50 -10.10 3.10 -2.47
CA PHE A 50 -11.52 3.11 -2.16
C PHE A 50 -11.87 4.41 -1.47
N GLN A 51 -13.03 4.97 -1.82
CA GLN A 51 -13.59 6.12 -1.15
C GLN A 51 -15.08 5.93 -0.96
N ARG A 52 -15.56 6.19 0.26
CA ARG A 52 -16.99 6.29 0.55
C ARG A 52 -17.42 7.74 0.49
N ASP A 53 -18.54 8.02 -0.17
CA ASP A 53 -19.13 9.37 -0.15
C ASP A 53 -19.86 9.66 1.18
N ALA A 54 -20.54 10.81 1.28
CA ALA A 54 -21.32 11.16 2.48
C ALA A 54 -22.59 10.31 2.65
N GLY A 55 -22.95 9.52 1.64
CA GLY A 55 -24.03 8.55 1.67
C GLY A 55 -23.50 7.12 1.89
N ASP A 56 -23.99 6.20 1.08
CA ASP A 56 -23.72 4.76 1.19
C ASP A 56 -23.01 4.19 -0.05
N VAL A 57 -22.44 5.03 -0.92
CA VAL A 57 -21.75 4.55 -2.12
C VAL A 57 -20.25 4.48 -1.87
N ILE A 58 -19.68 3.30 -2.07
CA ILE A 58 -18.24 3.09 -2.17
C ILE A 58 -17.87 3.11 -3.65
N GLY A 59 -16.98 4.01 -4.04
CA GLY A 59 -16.32 4.00 -5.33
C GLY A 59 -14.88 3.54 -5.18
N HIS A 60 -14.33 2.91 -6.22
CA HIS A 60 -12.92 2.53 -6.24
C HIS A 60 -12.24 2.80 -7.58
N VAL A 61 -10.94 3.02 -7.51
CA VAL A 61 -10.02 3.06 -8.65
C VAL A 61 -8.95 2.03 -8.38
N SER A 62 -8.66 1.15 -9.34
CA SER A 62 -7.56 0.19 -9.19
C SER A 62 -6.54 0.33 -10.30
N GLY A 63 -5.31 -0.07 -10.00
CA GLY A 63 -4.21 0.03 -10.94
C GLY A 63 -3.12 -0.95 -10.60
N SER A 64 -2.43 -1.42 -11.64
CA SER A 64 -1.16 -2.11 -11.45
C SER A 64 -0.09 -1.09 -11.09
N PRO A 65 0.82 -1.41 -10.16
CA PRO A 65 1.96 -0.56 -9.86
C PRO A 65 2.77 -0.29 -11.11
N SER A 66 3.31 0.92 -11.21
CA SER A 66 4.33 1.22 -12.20
C SER A 66 5.45 0.19 -12.06
N PRO A 67 5.86 -0.49 -13.15
CA PRO A 67 6.98 -1.43 -13.13
C PRO A 67 8.28 -0.82 -12.58
N MET A 68 8.42 0.51 -12.60
CA MET A 68 9.55 1.23 -12.03
C MET A 68 9.63 1.13 -10.49
N LEU A 69 8.51 0.86 -9.81
CA LEU A 69 8.44 0.75 -8.36
C LEU A 69 8.79 -0.66 -7.85
N MET A 70 8.91 -1.67 -8.73
CA MET A 70 9.15 -3.07 -8.37
C MET A 70 10.63 -3.40 -8.07
N PRO A 71 11.63 -2.99 -8.89
CA PRO A 71 13.05 -3.23 -8.59
C PRO A 71 13.58 -2.67 -7.25
N PRO A 72 13.09 -1.53 -6.72
CA PRO A 72 13.58 -1.03 -5.43
C PRO A 72 12.93 -1.66 -4.19
N LEU A 73 11.93 -2.55 -4.29
CA LEU A 73 11.23 -3.08 -3.11
C LEU A 73 12.13 -3.89 -2.18
N ASP A 74 13.05 -4.70 -2.69
CA ASP A 74 13.99 -5.46 -1.87
C ASP A 74 15.00 -4.57 -1.13
N GLU A 75 15.48 -3.53 -1.81
CA GLU A 75 16.37 -2.53 -1.20
C GLU A 75 15.62 -1.72 -0.14
N LEU A 76 14.39 -1.28 -0.44
CA LEU A 76 13.52 -0.59 0.51
C LEU A 76 13.22 -1.44 1.73
N ARG A 77 12.94 -2.74 1.54
CA ARG A 77 12.71 -3.69 2.62
C ARG A 77 13.91 -3.73 3.58
N ARG A 78 15.11 -3.95 3.05
CA ARG A 78 16.33 -3.99 3.88
C ARG A 78 16.53 -2.67 4.63
N ARG A 79 16.46 -1.53 3.92
CA ARG A 79 16.62 -0.21 4.55
C ARG A 79 15.55 0.08 5.60
N HIS A 80 14.32 -0.35 5.36
CA HIS A 80 13.23 -0.20 6.31
C HIS A 80 13.54 -0.98 7.60
N LEU A 81 13.87 -2.27 7.49
CA LEU A 81 14.21 -3.13 8.64
C LEU A 81 15.40 -2.59 9.43
N ASP A 82 16.44 -2.11 8.73
CA ASP A 82 17.60 -1.46 9.36
C ASP A 82 17.19 -0.20 10.16
N LEU A 83 16.26 0.61 9.63
CA LEU A 83 15.80 1.84 10.27
C LEU A 83 14.89 1.58 11.48
N VAL A 84 14.07 0.53 11.46
CA VAL A 84 13.22 0.15 12.60
C VAL A 84 14.00 -0.65 13.66
N GLY A 85 15.23 -1.05 13.37
CA GLY A 85 16.10 -1.76 14.30
C GLY A 85 15.75 -3.24 14.45
N VAL A 86 15.17 -3.84 13.42
CA VAL A 86 14.84 -5.27 13.38
C VAL A 86 16.08 -6.07 12.96
N ASP A 87 16.27 -7.26 13.54
CA ASP A 87 17.40 -8.12 13.23
C ASP A 87 17.43 -8.55 11.75
N ALA A 88 18.62 -8.65 11.18
CA ALA A 88 18.81 -8.95 9.75
C ALA A 88 18.31 -10.34 9.30
N ASN A 89 17.95 -11.22 10.25
CA ASN A 89 17.37 -12.54 9.98
C ASN A 89 15.85 -12.57 10.12
N VAL A 90 15.20 -11.44 10.43
CA VAL A 90 13.74 -11.32 10.54
C VAL A 90 13.20 -10.76 9.22
N ASP A 91 12.07 -11.29 8.79
CA ASP A 91 11.31 -10.75 7.66
C ASP A 91 9.83 -10.66 8.04
N ASN A 92 9.05 -9.90 7.26
CA ASN A 92 7.65 -9.63 7.56
C ASN A 92 6.81 -9.71 6.29
N SER A 93 5.82 -10.61 6.29
CA SER A 93 4.94 -10.84 5.14
C SER A 93 4.12 -9.62 4.75
N HIS A 94 3.89 -8.67 5.66
CA HIS A 94 3.12 -7.45 5.43
C HIS A 94 3.99 -6.23 5.12
N LEU A 95 5.32 -6.36 5.16
CA LEU A 95 6.22 -5.28 4.78
C LEU A 95 6.19 -4.98 3.26
N PRO A 96 6.20 -5.96 2.35
CA PRO A 96 6.03 -5.70 0.92
C PRO A 96 4.76 -4.90 0.57
N PRO A 97 3.54 -5.27 1.02
CA PRO A 97 2.35 -4.45 0.76
C PRO A 97 2.43 -3.07 1.43
N LEU A 98 3.00 -2.93 2.64
CA LEU A 98 3.19 -1.62 3.27
C LEU A 98 4.07 -0.68 2.42
N LEU A 99 5.21 -1.19 1.95
CA LEU A 99 6.13 -0.43 1.10
C LEU A 99 5.48 -0.04 -0.21
N LEU A 100 4.73 -0.95 -0.82
CA LEU A 100 4.00 -0.68 -2.05
C LEU A 100 2.98 0.44 -1.88
N LEU A 101 2.18 0.41 -0.80
CA LEU A 101 1.21 1.46 -0.48
C LEU A 101 1.91 2.81 -0.26
N CYS A 102 3.07 2.80 0.41
CA CYS A 102 3.87 4.00 0.61
C CYS A 102 4.48 4.53 -0.70
N CYS A 103 4.83 3.68 -1.66
CA CYS A 103 5.25 4.11 -3.00
C CYS A 103 4.14 4.88 -3.73
N TYR A 104 2.90 4.41 -3.65
CA TYR A 104 1.74 5.07 -4.25
C TYR A 104 1.44 6.44 -3.62
N LEU A 105 1.68 6.58 -2.32
CA LEU A 105 1.54 7.85 -1.60
C LEU A 105 2.74 8.78 -1.83
N ALA A 106 3.93 8.24 -2.09
CA ALA A 106 5.16 9.01 -2.27
C ALA A 106 5.33 9.56 -3.69
N ASP A 107 4.85 8.82 -4.71
CA ASP A 107 4.94 9.23 -6.11
C ASP A 107 3.85 10.26 -6.46
N PRO A 108 4.21 11.54 -6.75
CA PRO A 108 3.23 12.59 -7.00
C PRO A 108 2.33 12.30 -8.22
N ASP A 109 2.87 11.66 -9.27
CA ASP A 109 2.11 11.39 -10.49
C ASP A 109 1.07 10.29 -10.26
N THR A 110 1.46 9.19 -9.60
CA THR A 110 0.53 8.12 -9.22
C THR A 110 -0.49 8.62 -8.20
N SER A 111 -0.04 9.38 -7.19
CA SER A 111 -0.91 10.01 -6.20
C SER A 111 -1.97 10.86 -6.87
N SER A 112 -1.60 11.73 -7.81
CA SER A 112 -2.54 12.64 -8.46
C SER A 112 -3.53 11.91 -9.37
N LYS A 113 -3.07 10.92 -10.15
CA LYS A 113 -3.93 10.07 -11.00
C LYS A 113 -4.97 9.28 -10.21
N LEU A 114 -4.65 8.92 -8.97
CA LEU A 114 -5.54 8.18 -8.08
C LEU A 114 -6.32 9.09 -7.12
N GLY A 115 -6.15 10.41 -7.22
CA GLY A 115 -6.81 11.37 -6.33
C GLY A 115 -6.32 11.32 -4.88
N LEU A 116 -5.13 10.78 -4.64
CA LEU A 116 -4.52 10.61 -3.33
C LEU A 116 -3.82 11.87 -2.81
N ASP A 117 -3.74 12.96 -3.57
CA ASP A 117 -2.92 14.14 -3.20
C ASP A 117 -3.26 14.73 -1.83
N GLU A 118 -4.56 14.82 -1.49
CA GLU A 118 -5.00 15.27 -0.18
C GLU A 118 -4.71 14.25 0.94
N ILE A 119 -4.58 12.96 0.59
CA ILE A 119 -4.32 11.82 1.47
C ILE A 119 -2.82 11.61 1.69
N ALA A 120 -1.99 11.76 0.66
CA ALA A 120 -0.53 11.64 0.69
C ALA A 120 0.12 12.65 1.66
N GLY A 121 -0.54 13.78 1.90
CA GLY A 121 -0.15 14.76 2.92
C GLY A 121 -0.57 14.39 4.36
N ARG A 122 -1.36 13.33 4.55
CA ARG A 122 -1.88 12.86 5.84
C ARG A 122 -1.18 11.57 6.25
N ARG A 123 -1.16 11.30 7.56
CA ARG A 123 -0.77 9.98 8.07
C ARG A 123 -2.01 9.09 8.07
N ALA A 124 -1.86 7.85 7.61
CA ALA A 124 -2.89 6.83 7.80
C ALA A 124 -3.21 6.71 9.29
N ALA A 125 -4.50 6.64 9.64
CA ALA A 125 -4.89 6.53 11.04
C ALA A 125 -4.92 5.08 11.50
N ARG A 126 -5.10 4.13 10.57
CA ARG A 126 -5.10 2.70 10.84
C ARG A 126 -4.46 1.94 9.69
N VAL A 127 -3.67 0.94 10.06
CA VAL A 127 -3.14 -0.08 9.15
C VAL A 127 -3.84 -1.38 9.51
N ARG A 128 -4.36 -2.10 8.52
CA ARG A 128 -5.05 -3.38 8.71
C ARG A 128 -4.40 -4.44 7.82
N ALA A 129 -3.88 -5.50 8.45
CA ALA A 129 -3.66 -6.76 7.77
C ALA A 129 -5.01 -7.44 7.58
N LEU A 130 -5.30 -7.88 6.36
CA LEU A 130 -6.53 -8.57 6.01
C LEU A 130 -6.22 -10.01 5.61
N ASP A 131 -7.12 -10.92 5.94
CA ASP A 131 -7.12 -12.23 5.30
C ASP A 131 -7.67 -12.11 3.87
N GLU A 132 -7.62 -13.22 3.15
CA GLU A 132 -8.06 -13.25 1.75
C GLU A 132 -9.56 -12.97 1.59
N GLU A 133 -10.40 -13.45 2.52
CA GLU A 133 -11.85 -13.26 2.47
C GLU A 133 -12.20 -11.78 2.63
N ASP A 134 -11.70 -11.13 3.70
CA ASP A 134 -11.88 -9.70 3.94
C ASP A 134 -11.26 -8.86 2.81
N GLY A 135 -10.14 -9.32 2.26
CA GLY A 135 -9.43 -8.66 1.18
C GLY A 135 -10.19 -8.65 -0.15
N GLN A 136 -11.15 -9.54 -0.36
CA GLN A 136 -11.97 -9.62 -1.59
C GLN A 136 -13.23 -8.74 -1.53
N HIS A 137 -13.60 -8.23 -0.36
CA HIS A 137 -14.78 -7.42 -0.16
C HIS A 137 -14.46 -5.93 -0.09
N ASP A 138 -15.45 -5.09 -0.40
CA ASP A 138 -15.32 -3.64 -0.22
C ASP A 138 -14.97 -3.33 1.26
N PRO A 139 -14.07 -2.36 1.52
CA PRO A 139 -13.71 -1.99 2.87
C PRO A 139 -14.92 -1.43 3.64
N ASP A 140 -15.00 -1.78 4.92
CA ASP A 140 -15.96 -1.17 5.85
C ASP A 140 -15.52 0.26 6.22
N LEU A 141 -15.80 1.20 5.31
CA LEU A 141 -15.50 2.62 5.44
C LEU A 141 -16.66 3.36 6.10
N GLN A 142 -16.39 4.27 7.03
CA GLN A 142 -17.42 5.23 7.46
C GLN A 142 -17.67 6.26 6.35
N PRO A 143 -18.82 6.96 6.35
CA PRO A 143 -19.07 8.01 5.37
C PRO A 143 -17.91 9.00 5.32
N LEU A 144 -17.48 9.33 4.10
CA LEU A 144 -16.30 10.16 3.78
C LEU A 144 -14.93 9.53 4.02
N ASP A 145 -14.82 8.35 4.62
CA ASP A 145 -13.54 7.65 4.78
C ASP A 145 -12.97 7.19 3.42
N ALA A 146 -11.67 6.95 3.41
CA ALA A 146 -10.98 6.35 2.28
C ALA A 146 -10.02 5.25 2.72
N ALA A 147 -9.73 4.32 1.82
CA ALA A 147 -8.74 3.26 2.05
C ALA A 147 -7.87 3.06 0.82
N LEU A 148 -6.59 2.76 1.05
CA LEU A 148 -5.67 2.27 0.02
C LEU A 148 -5.28 0.85 0.39
N ARG A 149 -5.60 -0.12 -0.48
CA ARG A 149 -5.36 -1.55 -0.25
C ARG A 149 -4.41 -2.11 -1.29
N ALA A 150 -3.50 -2.97 -0.84
CA ALA A 150 -2.58 -3.71 -1.69
C ALA A 150 -2.77 -5.21 -1.50
N TRP A 151 -2.73 -5.96 -2.60
CA TRP A 151 -2.68 -7.42 -2.64
C TRP A 151 -1.33 -7.81 -3.23
N VAL A 152 -0.47 -8.41 -2.41
CA VAL A 152 0.89 -8.75 -2.82
C VAL A 152 1.04 -10.27 -2.78
N PRO A 153 1.17 -10.96 -3.93
CA PRO A 153 1.40 -12.40 -3.95
C PRO A 153 2.80 -12.71 -3.44
N LEU A 154 2.89 -13.50 -2.37
CA LEU A 154 4.14 -13.86 -1.71
C LEU A 154 4.31 -15.38 -1.62
N ARG A 155 5.58 -15.78 -1.61
CA ARG A 155 6.04 -17.15 -1.35
C ARG A 155 7.04 -17.16 -0.20
N ALA A 156 6.91 -18.11 0.73
CA ALA A 156 7.91 -18.33 1.80
C ALA A 156 9.12 -19.10 1.24
N ALA A 157 10.18 -18.38 0.86
CA ALA A 157 11.41 -18.98 0.36
C ALA A 157 12.19 -19.79 1.41
N HIS A 158 11.83 -19.67 2.69
CA HIS A 158 12.44 -20.35 3.83
C HIS A 158 11.77 -21.68 4.20
N LEU A 159 10.59 -21.99 3.64
CA LEU A 159 9.84 -23.23 3.88
C LEU A 159 9.87 -24.12 2.62
N PRO A 160 10.91 -24.96 2.44
CA PRO A 160 11.00 -25.83 1.26
C PRO A 160 9.90 -26.89 1.18
N GLU A 161 9.24 -27.21 2.30
CA GLU A 161 8.13 -28.18 2.37
C GLU A 161 6.74 -27.55 2.21
N ALA A 162 6.62 -26.21 2.24
CA ALA A 162 5.35 -25.52 2.01
C ALA A 162 4.89 -25.58 0.53
N GLY A 163 5.71 -26.15 -0.36
CA GLY A 163 5.43 -26.20 -1.79
C GLY A 163 5.54 -24.84 -2.46
N ASP A 164 5.20 -24.77 -3.75
CA ASP A 164 5.06 -23.53 -4.52
C ASP A 164 3.77 -22.77 -4.12
N GLU A 165 3.38 -22.82 -2.85
CA GLU A 165 2.16 -22.18 -2.36
C GLU A 165 2.39 -20.68 -2.24
N THR A 166 1.62 -19.95 -3.03
CA THR A 166 1.63 -18.50 -3.09
C THR A 166 0.33 -17.99 -2.53
N TRP A 167 0.42 -17.05 -1.59
CA TRP A 167 -0.74 -16.42 -0.98
C TRP A 167 -0.64 -14.90 -1.08
N PRO A 168 -1.78 -14.20 -1.13
CA PRO A 168 -1.76 -12.75 -1.10
C PRO A 168 -1.54 -12.26 0.33
N ALA A 169 -0.46 -11.52 0.57
CA ALA A 169 -0.39 -10.63 1.73
C ALA A 169 -1.19 -9.37 1.41
N ILE A 170 -2.22 -9.09 2.23
CA ILE A 170 -3.16 -8.00 1.98
C ILE A 170 -3.04 -6.97 3.11
N LEU A 171 -2.76 -5.74 2.73
CA LEU A 171 -2.66 -4.62 3.68
C LEU A 171 -3.50 -3.45 3.22
N GLU A 172 -4.16 -2.81 4.18
CA GLU A 172 -5.02 -1.65 3.97
C GLU A 172 -4.60 -0.49 4.87
N LEU A 173 -4.41 0.68 4.27
CA LEU A 173 -4.26 1.95 4.97
C LEU A 173 -5.62 2.67 4.97
N VAL A 174 -6.19 2.89 6.16
CA VAL A 174 -7.47 3.60 6.31
C VAL A 174 -7.22 5.04 6.75
N PHE A 175 -7.89 5.95 6.04
CA PHE A 175 -7.83 7.39 6.22
C PHE A 175 -9.21 7.88 6.67
N PRO A 176 -9.45 8.00 7.99
CA PRO A 176 -10.70 8.51 8.50
C PRO A 176 -10.78 10.00 8.24
N THR A 177 -11.98 10.49 7.95
CA THR A 177 -12.11 11.85 7.42
C THR A 177 -13.07 12.71 8.21
N ASP A 178 -12.50 13.41 9.19
CA ASP A 178 -13.05 14.68 9.67
C ASP A 178 -12.81 15.84 8.68
N ARG A 179 -12.11 15.62 7.55
CA ARG A 179 -11.51 16.68 6.71
C ARG A 179 -11.43 16.43 5.19
N TYR A 180 -12.21 15.54 4.57
CA TYR A 180 -12.20 15.46 3.09
C TYR A 180 -13.16 16.50 2.55
N SER A 181 -12.65 17.49 1.82
CA SER A 181 -13.47 18.51 1.18
C SER A 181 -13.82 18.20 -0.27
N LYS A 182 -13.15 17.21 -0.88
CA LYS A 182 -13.22 17.02 -2.33
C LYS A 182 -13.45 15.56 -2.69
N TYR A 183 -14.72 15.19 -2.84
CA TYR A 183 -15.10 13.99 -3.58
C TYR A 183 -14.42 14.04 -4.95
N VAL A 184 -13.59 13.04 -5.25
CA VAL A 184 -13.10 12.86 -6.62
C VAL A 184 -14.25 12.19 -7.36
N PRO A 185 -14.92 12.88 -8.31
CA PRO A 185 -16.04 12.30 -9.02
C PRO A 185 -15.53 11.09 -9.78
N TRP A 186 -15.96 9.93 -9.33
CA TRP A 186 -15.81 8.72 -10.10
C TRP A 186 -16.69 8.85 -11.36
N GLU A 187 -16.10 8.59 -12.53
CA GLU A 187 -16.78 8.62 -13.83
C GLU A 187 -17.13 7.21 -14.35
N GLY A 188 -16.96 6.17 -13.52
CA GLY A 188 -17.34 4.79 -13.82
C GLY A 188 -18.80 4.46 -13.47
N THR A 189 -19.20 3.20 -13.61
CA THR A 189 -20.54 2.68 -13.21
C THR A 189 -20.43 1.82 -11.95
N ALA A 190 -21.43 1.79 -11.06
CA ALA A 190 -21.22 1.35 -9.66
C ALA A 190 -20.73 -0.10 -9.64
N GLY A 191 -19.59 -0.36 -8.98
CA GLY A 191 -18.91 -1.65 -9.03
C GLY A 191 -17.94 -1.85 -10.21
N GLU A 192 -17.69 -0.84 -11.03
CA GLU A 192 -16.66 -0.89 -12.08
C GLU A 192 -15.29 -0.44 -11.56
N THR A 193 -14.31 -1.28 -11.86
CA THR A 193 -12.90 -0.96 -11.71
C THR A 193 -12.45 0.01 -12.79
N ALA A 194 -12.19 1.27 -12.43
CA ALA A 194 -11.50 2.20 -13.33
C ALA A 194 -10.04 1.74 -13.51
N LYS A 195 -9.62 1.53 -14.77
CA LYS A 195 -8.20 1.32 -15.11
C LYS A 195 -7.47 2.66 -15.15
N VAL A 196 -6.27 2.70 -14.58
CA VAL A 196 -5.39 3.88 -14.66
C VAL A 196 -5.15 4.24 -16.14
N PRO A 197 -5.33 5.50 -16.57
CA PRO A 197 -5.01 5.89 -17.94
C PRO A 197 -3.52 5.61 -18.24
N GLY A 198 -3.27 4.69 -19.18
CA GLY A 198 -1.92 4.30 -19.60
C GLY A 198 -1.41 2.94 -19.10
N SER A 199 -2.25 2.13 -18.44
CA SER A 199 -1.99 0.70 -18.17
C SER A 199 -2.39 -0.21 -19.33
#